data_AF-A0A554JWI4-F1
#
_entry.id   AF-A0A554JWI4-F1
#
_cell.length_a   1.000
_cell.length_b   1.000
_cell.length_c   1.000
_cell.angle_alpha   90.00
_cell.angle_beta   90.00
_cell.angle_gamma   90.00
#
_symmetry.space_group_name_H-M   'P 1'
#
loop_
_entity.id
_entity.type
_entity.pdbx_description
1 polymer ?
#
loop_
_entity_poly.entity_id
_entity_poly.type
_entity_poly.pdbx_seq_one_letter_code
_entity_poly.pdbx_strand_id
1 'polypeptide(L)'
;MRDEIIEKLNKRLAEGINRESDVVYLFVEIRKLFEHDDLPQYPQLRFYGDWVVHTKLSRIRRDGALAEYLGRINDAVDIKRQGGEEQNVTTQITNAMSLDRLREEMVTFFQERSLDSRLLEVGQWRNFIKWLISILIDTPLVASNHPDFNLIKEFSFGPSKDETSVASYKIVCADGTTVTGQVFVN
;
A
#
# COMPACT_ATOMS: atom_id res chain seq x y z
N MET A 1 16.51 11.88 19.65
CA MET A 1 15.21 11.37 19.16
C MET A 1 15.31 10.81 17.75
N ARG A 2 15.55 11.63 16.71
CA ARG A 2 15.71 11.17 15.31
C ARG A 2 16.64 9.96 15.16
N ASP A 3 17.86 10.08 15.71
CA ASP A 3 18.89 9.06 15.53
C ASP A 3 18.57 7.77 16.30
N GLU A 4 17.89 7.87 17.44
CA GLU A 4 17.38 6.71 18.18
C GLU A 4 16.30 5.95 17.39
N ILE A 5 15.51 6.64 16.55
CA ILE A 5 14.51 6.01 15.68
C ILE A 5 15.22 5.27 14.54
N ILE A 6 16.29 5.86 13.98
CA ILE A 6 17.15 5.21 12.97
C ILE A 6 17.87 3.99 13.57
N GLU A 7 18.36 4.06 14.81
CA GLU A 7 18.95 2.94 15.54
C GLU A 7 17.93 1.81 15.77
N LYS A 8 16.72 2.15 16.24
CA LYS A 8 15.59 1.20 16.44
C LYS A 8 15.17 0.52 15.14
N LEU A 9 15.10 1.28 14.04
CA LEU A 9 14.85 0.77 12.70
C LEU A 9 15.95 -0.19 12.26
N ASN A 10 17.22 0.22 12.31
CA ASN A 10 18.34 -0.63 11.93
C ASN A 10 18.38 -1.93 12.74
N LYS A 11 18.12 -1.87 14.06
CA LYS A 11 18.03 -3.08 14.89
C LYS A 11 16.89 -4.01 14.45
N ARG A 12 15.67 -3.49 14.23
CA ARG A 12 14.52 -4.29 13.76
C ARG A 12 14.78 -4.90 12.38
N LEU A 13 15.33 -4.13 11.45
CA LEU A 13 15.69 -4.59 10.11
C LEU A 13 16.77 -5.68 10.17
N ALA A 14 17.75 -5.53 11.06
CA ALA A 14 18.81 -6.52 11.25
C ALA A 14 18.33 -7.82 11.89
N GLU A 15 17.31 -7.77 12.76
CA GLU A 15 16.57 -8.92 13.31
C GLU A 15 15.64 -9.58 12.26
N GLY A 16 15.30 -8.86 11.18
CA GLY A 16 14.39 -9.30 10.12
C GLY A 16 12.91 -9.04 10.40
N ILE A 17 12.10 -9.03 9.33
CA ILE A 17 10.65 -8.80 9.37
C ILE A 17 9.93 -10.12 9.09
N ASN A 18 9.43 -10.78 10.14
CA ASN A 18 9.01 -12.19 10.06
C ASN A 18 7.54 -12.44 10.45
N ARG A 19 6.78 -11.37 10.71
CA ARG A 19 5.37 -11.37 11.17
C ARG A 19 4.81 -9.96 11.10
N GLU A 20 3.48 -9.85 11.16
CA GLU A 20 2.72 -8.60 11.09
C GLU A 20 3.19 -7.52 12.07
N SER A 21 3.46 -7.87 13.33
CA SER A 21 3.91 -6.91 14.35
C SER A 21 5.24 -6.23 13.99
N ASP A 22 6.10 -6.90 13.21
CA ASP A 22 7.38 -6.35 12.78
C ASP A 22 7.17 -5.36 11.63
N VAL A 23 6.19 -5.59 10.75
CA VAL A 23 5.73 -4.65 9.72
C VAL A 23 5.08 -3.42 10.35
N VAL A 24 4.16 -3.62 11.30
CA VAL A 24 3.53 -2.50 12.04
C VAL A 24 4.60 -1.66 12.74
N TYR A 25 5.58 -2.29 13.39
CA TYR A 25 6.70 -1.59 14.03
C TYR A 25 7.52 -0.77 13.03
N LEU A 26 7.88 -1.36 11.88
CA LEU A 26 8.61 -0.68 10.81
C LEU A 26 7.89 0.59 10.35
N PHE A 27 6.60 0.49 10.01
CA PHE A 27 5.82 1.65 9.59
C PHE A 27 5.63 2.67 10.72
N VAL A 28 5.44 2.25 11.98
CA VAL A 28 5.32 3.16 13.13
C VAL A 28 6.60 3.97 13.37
N GLU A 29 7.79 3.37 13.27
CA GLU A 29 9.04 4.13 13.41
C GLU A 29 9.30 5.04 12.19
N ILE A 30 8.96 4.59 10.96
CA ILE A 30 9.04 5.43 9.75
C ILE A 30 8.13 6.67 9.87
N ARG A 31 6.88 6.51 10.35
CA ARG A 31 5.96 7.64 10.59
C ARG A 31 6.57 8.71 11.50
N LYS A 32 7.26 8.33 12.57
CA LYS A 32 7.90 9.28 13.49
C LYS A 32 9.00 10.09 12.81
N LEU A 33 9.73 9.50 11.86
CA LEU A 33 10.68 10.24 11.02
C LEU A 33 9.96 11.19 10.04
N PHE A 34 8.80 10.80 9.52
CA PHE A 34 7.98 11.62 8.63
C PHE A 34 7.27 12.78 9.36
N GLU A 35 7.04 12.63 10.66
CA GLU A 35 6.54 13.67 11.58
C GLU A 35 7.67 14.59 12.09
N HIS A 36 8.93 14.13 12.11
CA HIS A 36 10.09 14.89 12.59
C HIS A 36 10.82 15.68 11.48
N ASP A 37 11.05 15.07 10.32
CA ASP A 37 11.90 15.63 9.25
C ASP A 37 11.10 16.30 8.10
N ASP A 38 9.76 16.17 8.12
CA ASP A 38 8.82 16.35 7.00
C ASP A 38 9.32 15.88 5.62
N LEU A 39 8.91 14.67 5.26
CA LEU A 39 9.36 13.98 4.05
C LEU A 39 8.22 13.87 3.03
N PRO A 40 7.99 14.88 2.17
CA PRO A 40 6.96 14.82 1.13
C PRO A 40 7.38 13.94 -0.07
N GLN A 41 8.68 13.63 -0.23
CA GLN A 41 9.22 12.91 -1.38
C GLN A 41 8.95 11.39 -1.38
N TYR A 42 8.35 10.85 -0.32
CA TYR A 42 7.95 9.44 -0.23
C TYR A 42 6.43 9.28 -0.02
N PRO A 43 5.59 9.64 -1.01
CA PRO A 43 4.14 9.59 -0.89
C PRO A 43 3.58 8.17 -0.72
N GLN A 44 4.17 7.13 -1.34
CA GLN A 44 3.70 5.75 -1.18
C GLN A 44 4.09 5.18 0.19
N LEU A 45 5.31 5.45 0.66
CA LEU A 45 5.79 5.05 1.99
C LEU A 45 4.97 5.75 3.09
N ARG A 46 4.57 7.01 2.89
CA ARG A 46 3.62 7.71 3.77
C ARG A 46 2.24 7.06 3.74
N PHE A 47 1.71 6.77 2.55
CA PHE A 47 0.39 6.14 2.36
C PHE A 47 0.28 4.77 3.05
N TYR A 48 1.24 3.88 2.83
CA TYR A 48 1.25 2.58 3.49
C TYR A 48 1.49 2.71 5.01
N GLY A 49 2.25 3.71 5.47
CA GLY A 49 2.39 4.03 6.89
C GLY A 49 1.12 4.60 7.55
N ASP A 50 0.27 5.32 6.81
CA ASP A 50 -1.06 5.72 7.25
C ASP A 50 -2.05 4.54 7.25
N TRP A 51 -1.97 3.65 6.26
CA TRP A 51 -2.85 2.51 6.13
C TRP A 51 -2.64 1.46 7.23
N VAL A 52 -1.40 1.01 7.44
CA VAL A 52 -1.03 -0.11 8.36
C VAL A 52 -1.46 0.10 9.81
N VAL A 53 -1.71 1.35 10.24
CA VAL A 53 -2.09 1.70 11.62
C VAL A 53 -3.55 2.15 11.76
N HIS A 54 -4.37 2.02 10.73
CA HIS A 54 -5.75 2.50 10.71
C HIS A 54 -6.75 1.40 10.33
N THR A 55 -7.71 1.12 11.22
CA THR A 55 -8.73 0.07 11.06
C THR A 55 -9.63 0.24 9.82
N LYS A 56 -9.64 1.43 9.24
CA LYS A 56 -10.13 1.74 7.90
C LYS A 56 -9.51 3.08 7.46
N LEU A 57 -9.20 3.23 6.17
CA LEU A 57 -8.70 4.50 5.65
C LEU A 57 -9.80 5.25 4.89
N SER A 58 -10.49 6.14 5.60
CA SER A 58 -11.64 6.90 5.10
C SER A 58 -11.40 8.41 4.98
N ARG A 59 -10.28 8.94 5.51
CA ARG A 59 -10.00 10.38 5.56
C ARG A 59 -9.19 10.83 4.34
N ILE A 60 -9.90 11.02 3.23
CA ILE A 60 -9.34 11.51 1.97
C ILE A 60 -8.89 12.98 2.11
N ARG A 61 -7.65 13.27 1.70
CA ARG A 61 -7.18 14.62 1.37
C ARG A 61 -7.02 14.69 -0.14
N ARG A 62 -7.47 15.77 -0.81
CA ARG A 62 -7.50 15.87 -2.29
C ARG A 62 -6.11 15.78 -2.95
N ASP A 63 -5.09 16.13 -2.18
CA ASP A 63 -3.66 16.23 -2.51
C ASP A 63 -2.82 15.06 -1.95
N GLY A 64 -3.45 14.10 -1.25
CA GLY A 64 -2.76 12.95 -0.65
C GLY A 64 -2.84 11.69 -1.49
N ALA A 65 -1.84 10.80 -1.38
CA ALA A 65 -1.75 9.55 -2.15
C ALA A 65 -2.97 8.61 -2.07
N LEU A 66 -3.81 8.68 -1.03
CA LEU A 66 -5.11 7.98 -0.99
C LEU A 66 -6.07 8.47 -2.09
N ALA A 67 -6.09 9.77 -2.39
CA ALA A 67 -6.82 10.29 -3.55
C ALA A 67 -6.24 9.77 -4.87
N GLU A 68 -4.96 9.36 -4.90
CA GLU A 68 -4.33 8.74 -6.07
C GLU A 68 -4.71 7.25 -6.25
N TYR A 69 -4.77 6.41 -5.20
CA TYR A 69 -5.39 5.05 -5.28
C TYR A 69 -6.82 5.19 -5.77
N LEU A 70 -7.61 6.05 -5.12
CA LEU A 70 -9.04 6.16 -5.41
C LEU A 70 -9.31 6.72 -6.81
N GLY A 71 -8.55 7.73 -7.27
CA GLY A 71 -8.67 8.26 -8.63
C GLY A 71 -8.37 7.21 -9.71
N ARG A 72 -7.16 6.62 -9.67
CA ARG A 72 -6.73 5.61 -10.66
C ARG A 72 -7.67 4.42 -10.77
N ILE A 73 -8.31 4.06 -9.66
CA ILE A 73 -9.22 2.90 -9.61
C ILE A 73 -10.66 3.31 -9.94
N ASN A 74 -11.04 4.58 -9.74
CA ASN A 74 -12.29 5.13 -10.25
C ASN A 74 -12.24 5.12 -11.79
N ASP A 75 -11.11 5.55 -12.37
CA ASP A 75 -10.83 5.48 -13.81
C ASP A 75 -10.83 4.03 -14.32
N ALA A 76 -10.20 3.09 -13.60
CA ALA A 76 -10.20 1.66 -13.97
C ALA A 76 -11.60 1.03 -13.92
N VAL A 77 -12.45 1.42 -12.97
CA VAL A 77 -13.86 1.00 -12.89
C VAL A 77 -14.69 1.60 -14.03
N ASP A 78 -14.45 2.86 -14.40
CA ASP A 78 -15.11 3.49 -15.55
C ASP A 78 -14.74 2.80 -16.87
N ILE A 79 -13.44 2.55 -17.11
CA ILE A 79 -12.95 1.77 -18.26
C ILE A 79 -13.64 0.40 -18.32
N LYS A 80 -13.79 -0.31 -17.19
CA LYS A 80 -14.49 -1.62 -17.16
C LYS A 80 -15.98 -1.49 -17.52
N ARG A 81 -16.66 -0.45 -17.04
CA ARG A 81 -18.08 -0.17 -17.34
C ARG A 81 -18.31 0.21 -18.80
N GLN A 82 -17.35 0.88 -19.43
CA GLN A 82 -17.38 1.23 -20.85
C GLN A 82 -17.04 0.05 -21.78
N GLY A 83 -16.88 -1.16 -21.25
CA GLY A 83 -16.58 -2.38 -22.01
C GLY A 83 -15.09 -2.63 -22.26
N GLY A 84 -14.21 -1.91 -21.56
CA GLY A 84 -12.75 -2.05 -21.66
C GLY A 84 -12.23 -3.41 -21.20
N GLU A 85 -11.11 -3.82 -21.81
CA GLU A 85 -10.49 -5.13 -21.59
C GLU A 85 -10.06 -5.36 -20.13
N GLU A 86 -10.27 -6.57 -19.64
CA GLU A 86 -10.00 -6.94 -18.24
C GLU A 86 -8.51 -6.85 -17.87
N GLN A 87 -7.62 -7.08 -18.83
CA GLN A 87 -6.18 -6.95 -18.65
C GLN A 87 -5.79 -5.49 -18.38
N ASN A 88 -6.33 -4.52 -19.13
CA ASN A 88 -6.08 -3.10 -18.91
C ASN A 88 -6.56 -2.67 -17.50
N VAL A 89 -7.78 -3.05 -17.13
CA VAL A 89 -8.36 -2.75 -15.81
C VAL A 89 -7.53 -3.36 -14.66
N THR A 90 -7.11 -4.62 -14.79
CA THR A 90 -6.26 -5.30 -13.79
C THR A 90 -4.88 -4.66 -13.69
N THR A 91 -4.29 -4.24 -14.82
CA THR A 91 -3.02 -3.49 -14.85
C THR A 91 -3.16 -2.12 -14.19
N GLN A 92 -4.22 -1.35 -14.47
CA GLN A 92 -4.45 -0.05 -13.82
C GLN A 92 -4.60 -0.20 -12.30
N ILE A 93 -5.35 -1.21 -11.84
CA ILE A 93 -5.53 -1.47 -10.40
C ILE A 93 -4.20 -1.91 -9.77
N THR A 94 -3.44 -2.82 -10.40
CA THR A 94 -2.13 -3.24 -9.88
C THR A 94 -1.12 -2.08 -9.85
N ASN A 95 -1.12 -1.22 -10.88
CA ASN A 95 -0.29 -0.01 -10.96
C ASN A 95 -0.75 1.08 -9.96
N ALA A 96 -2.01 1.09 -9.54
CA ALA A 96 -2.47 1.93 -8.44
C ALA A 96 -1.94 1.45 -7.08
N MET A 97 -1.68 0.15 -6.90
CA MET A 97 -1.10 -0.38 -5.65
C MET A 97 0.31 0.14 -5.43
N SER A 98 1.02 0.45 -6.51
CA SER A 98 2.31 1.10 -6.41
C SER A 98 3.30 0.31 -5.55
N LEU A 99 3.15 -1.03 -5.41
CA LEU A 99 4.02 -1.84 -4.56
C LEU A 99 5.49 -1.79 -5.02
N ASP A 100 5.71 -1.79 -6.34
CA ASP A 100 7.04 -1.58 -6.89
C ASP A 100 7.57 -0.15 -6.58
N ARG A 101 6.70 0.88 -6.59
CA ARG A 101 7.08 2.25 -6.16
C ARG A 101 7.32 2.38 -4.67
N LEU A 102 6.58 1.65 -3.83
CA LEU A 102 6.84 1.54 -2.39
C LEU A 102 8.23 0.95 -2.17
N ARG A 103 8.62 -0.05 -2.99
CA ARG A 103 9.99 -0.60 -2.99
C ARG A 103 11.01 0.45 -3.42
N GLU A 104 10.76 1.20 -4.49
CA GLU A 104 11.65 2.28 -4.98
C GLU A 104 11.84 3.38 -3.93
N GLU A 105 10.75 3.85 -3.30
CA GLU A 105 10.79 4.81 -2.20
C GLU A 105 11.50 4.25 -0.97
N MET A 106 11.27 2.98 -0.61
CA MET A 106 11.99 2.33 0.49
C MET A 106 13.48 2.14 0.19
N VAL A 107 13.87 1.79 -1.04
CA VAL A 107 15.29 1.72 -1.44
C VAL A 107 15.96 3.09 -1.26
N THR A 108 15.31 4.15 -1.75
CA THR A 108 15.82 5.52 -1.67
C THR A 108 15.92 5.99 -0.22
N PHE A 109 14.83 5.83 0.56
CA PHE A 109 14.79 6.17 1.98
C PHE A 109 15.81 5.38 2.81
N PHE A 110 15.98 4.08 2.56
CA PHE A 110 16.95 3.27 3.30
C PHE A 110 18.39 3.70 2.99
N GLN A 111 18.70 4.01 1.73
CA GLN A 111 20.01 4.53 1.33
C GLN A 111 20.30 5.90 1.99
N GLU A 112 19.38 6.86 1.90
CA GLU A 112 19.54 8.18 2.52
C GLU A 112 19.70 8.13 4.05
N ARG A 113 19.13 7.11 4.70
CA ARG A 113 19.15 6.96 6.17
C ARG A 113 20.16 5.93 6.69
N SER A 114 20.99 5.35 5.82
CA SER A 114 21.92 4.28 6.16
C SER A 114 21.24 3.12 6.91
N LEU A 115 20.08 2.70 6.43
CA LEU A 115 19.31 1.57 6.95
C LEU A 115 19.66 0.26 6.25
N ASP A 116 19.60 -0.85 6.99
CA ASP A 116 19.81 -2.21 6.49
C ASP A 116 18.79 -2.58 5.39
N SER A 117 19.28 -2.68 4.15
CA SER A 117 18.48 -2.86 2.94
C SER A 117 18.16 -4.32 2.61
N ARG A 118 18.56 -5.30 3.43
CA ARG A 118 18.28 -6.75 3.20
C ARG A 118 16.79 -7.05 3.01
N LEU A 119 15.91 -6.28 3.63
CA LEU A 119 14.45 -6.36 3.46
C LEU A 119 13.99 -6.18 1.99
N LEU A 120 14.79 -5.49 1.18
CA LEU A 120 14.44 -5.04 -0.18
C LEU A 120 14.97 -5.99 -1.27
N GLU A 121 15.76 -7.00 -0.90
CA GLU A 121 16.13 -8.15 -1.75
C GLU A 121 14.87 -8.91 -2.19
N VAL A 122 14.83 -9.43 -3.43
CA VAL A 122 13.60 -10.00 -4.05
C VAL A 122 12.87 -11.02 -3.16
N GLY A 123 13.60 -11.96 -2.55
CA GLY A 123 13.01 -12.97 -1.68
C GLY A 123 12.45 -12.39 -0.37
N GLN A 124 13.16 -11.45 0.25
CA GLN A 124 12.71 -10.78 1.48
C GLN A 124 11.55 -9.82 1.20
N TRP A 125 11.58 -9.13 0.06
CA TRP A 125 10.51 -8.25 -0.40
C TRP A 125 9.19 -9.01 -0.61
N ARG A 126 9.23 -10.17 -1.29
CA ARG A 126 8.03 -11.01 -1.47
C ARG A 126 7.49 -11.55 -0.14
N ASN A 127 8.34 -11.77 0.87
CA ASN A 127 7.93 -12.15 2.22
C ASN A 127 7.33 -10.98 3.00
N PHE A 128 7.97 -9.81 2.95
CA PHE A 128 7.48 -8.55 3.54
C PHE A 128 6.10 -8.18 3.00
N ILE A 129 5.90 -8.27 1.69
CA ILE A 129 4.62 -7.97 1.04
C ILE A 129 3.50 -8.90 1.52
N LYS A 130 3.77 -10.18 1.82
CA LYS A 130 2.76 -11.08 2.43
C LYS A 130 2.32 -10.59 3.81
N TRP A 131 3.26 -10.20 4.67
CA TRP A 131 2.97 -9.68 6.02
C TRP A 131 2.36 -8.28 6.01
N LEU A 132 2.66 -7.46 5.02
CA LEU A 132 1.97 -6.20 4.78
C LEU A 132 0.51 -6.49 4.39
N ILE A 133 0.31 -7.30 3.36
CA ILE A 133 -1.02 -7.61 2.82
C ILE A 133 -1.93 -8.27 3.85
N SER A 134 -1.44 -9.14 4.75
CA SER A 134 -2.31 -9.73 5.78
C SER A 134 -2.92 -8.67 6.73
N ILE A 135 -2.16 -7.62 7.07
CA ILE A 135 -2.69 -6.44 7.80
C ILE A 135 -3.69 -5.64 6.94
N LEU A 136 -3.47 -5.55 5.63
CA LEU A 136 -4.30 -4.77 4.71
C LEU A 136 -5.59 -5.49 4.25
N ILE A 137 -5.73 -6.79 4.52
CA ILE A 137 -6.99 -7.54 4.32
C ILE A 137 -8.06 -7.06 5.31
N ASP A 138 -7.69 -6.86 6.59
CA ASP A 138 -8.62 -6.44 7.64
C ASP A 138 -8.87 -4.92 7.70
N THR A 139 -8.21 -4.13 6.84
CA THR A 139 -8.27 -2.66 6.87
C THR A 139 -8.66 -2.06 5.50
N PRO A 140 -9.96 -1.93 5.18
CA PRO A 140 -10.38 -1.40 3.87
C PRO A 140 -10.15 0.11 3.72
N LEU A 141 -9.92 0.57 2.50
CA LEU A 141 -10.05 1.99 2.13
C LEU A 141 -11.52 2.26 1.77
N VAL A 142 -12.05 3.43 2.16
CA VAL A 142 -13.47 3.75 1.96
C VAL A 142 -13.62 5.10 1.27
N ALA A 143 -14.21 5.09 0.07
CA ALA A 143 -14.48 6.26 -0.76
C ALA A 143 -15.62 7.10 -0.14
N SER A 144 -15.27 7.86 0.90
CA SER A 144 -16.25 8.40 1.86
C SER A 144 -16.89 9.70 1.35
N ASN A 145 -17.89 9.57 0.47
CA ASN A 145 -18.66 10.66 -0.13
C ASN A 145 -17.78 11.74 -0.79
N HIS A 146 -16.63 11.37 -1.34
CA HIS A 146 -15.78 12.30 -2.07
C HIS A 146 -16.35 12.50 -3.49
N PRO A 147 -16.62 13.74 -3.94
CA PRO A 147 -17.32 13.99 -5.20
C PRO A 147 -16.58 13.40 -6.42
N ASP A 148 -15.25 13.40 -6.35
CA ASP A 148 -14.37 12.98 -7.44
C ASP A 148 -14.19 11.45 -7.53
N PHE A 149 -14.64 10.68 -6.52
CA PHE A 149 -14.48 9.21 -6.43
C PHE A 149 -15.84 8.52 -6.29
N ASN A 150 -16.79 8.92 -7.14
CA ASN A 150 -18.20 8.53 -7.05
C ASN A 150 -18.52 7.13 -7.62
N LEU A 151 -17.57 6.45 -8.28
CA LEU A 151 -17.79 5.11 -8.84
C LEU A 151 -17.42 3.99 -7.85
N ILE A 152 -16.51 4.27 -6.91
CA ILE A 152 -16.08 3.37 -5.83
C ILE A 152 -16.93 3.64 -4.58
N LYS A 153 -17.21 2.59 -3.80
CA LYS A 153 -17.67 2.68 -2.41
C LYS A 153 -16.58 2.23 -1.43
N GLU A 154 -16.05 1.04 -1.67
CA GLU A 154 -15.14 0.36 -0.74
C GLU A 154 -14.08 -0.43 -1.51
N PHE A 155 -12.94 -0.57 -0.86
CA PHE A 155 -11.72 -1.04 -1.45
C PHE A 155 -10.99 -1.95 -0.45
N SER A 156 -10.66 -3.18 -0.85
CA SER A 156 -10.18 -4.23 0.07
C SER A 156 -9.23 -5.22 -0.60
N PHE A 157 -8.26 -5.72 0.15
CA PHE A 157 -7.50 -6.93 -0.20
C PHE A 157 -8.26 -8.18 0.26
N GLY A 158 -7.89 -9.32 -0.29
CA GLY A 158 -8.27 -10.64 0.18
C GLY A 158 -7.10 -11.63 0.06
N PRO A 159 -7.23 -12.86 0.57
CA PRO A 159 -6.19 -13.87 0.46
C PRO A 159 -5.83 -14.15 -1.00
N SER A 160 -4.57 -14.55 -1.24
CA SER A 160 -4.11 -15.06 -2.54
C SER A 160 -4.94 -16.27 -2.98
N LYS A 161 -5.23 -16.40 -4.28
CA LYS A 161 -5.92 -17.59 -4.82
C LYS A 161 -4.95 -18.63 -5.42
N ASP A 162 -3.69 -18.26 -5.60
CA ASP A 162 -2.63 -19.14 -6.13
C ASP A 162 -1.26 -18.80 -5.51
N GLU A 163 -0.21 -19.53 -5.90
CA GLU A 163 1.16 -19.37 -5.38
C GLU A 163 1.95 -18.22 -6.05
N THR A 164 1.47 -17.73 -7.20
CA THR A 164 2.17 -16.75 -8.04
C THR A 164 1.80 -15.31 -7.69
N SER A 165 0.54 -15.08 -7.33
CA SER A 165 0.05 -13.85 -6.71
C SER A 165 0.42 -13.75 -5.22
N VAL A 166 0.25 -12.56 -4.66
CA VAL A 166 0.40 -12.27 -3.22
C VAL A 166 -0.92 -11.94 -2.53
N ALA A 167 -1.94 -11.55 -3.29
CA ALA A 167 -3.29 -11.27 -2.79
C ALA A 167 -4.35 -11.41 -3.89
N SER A 168 -5.60 -11.49 -3.46
CA SER A 168 -6.72 -11.00 -4.25
C SER A 168 -7.05 -9.55 -3.88
N TYR A 169 -7.78 -8.86 -4.75
CA TYR A 169 -8.43 -7.59 -4.40
C TYR A 169 -9.93 -7.64 -4.71
N LYS A 170 -10.70 -6.80 -4.01
CA LYS A 170 -12.13 -6.60 -4.21
C LYS A 170 -12.46 -5.11 -4.08
N ILE A 171 -13.07 -4.58 -5.14
CA ILE A 171 -13.61 -3.22 -5.22
C ILE A 171 -15.14 -3.33 -5.21
N VAL A 172 -15.79 -2.69 -4.25
CA VAL A 172 -17.26 -2.53 -4.25
C VAL A 172 -17.59 -1.20 -4.91
N CYS A 173 -18.36 -1.24 -5.97
CA CYS A 173 -18.77 -0.05 -6.73
C CYS A 173 -20.01 0.60 -6.11
N ALA A 174 -20.24 1.88 -6.42
CA ALA A 174 -21.35 2.66 -5.87
C ALA A 174 -22.75 2.18 -6.31
N ASP A 175 -22.84 1.43 -7.42
CA ASP A 175 -24.05 0.75 -7.91
C ASP A 175 -24.29 -0.63 -7.26
N GLY A 176 -23.41 -1.06 -6.35
CA GLY A 176 -23.45 -2.38 -5.72
C GLY A 176 -22.79 -3.50 -6.54
N THR A 177 -22.28 -3.22 -7.74
CA THR A 177 -21.45 -4.19 -8.47
C THR A 177 -20.09 -4.38 -7.78
N THR A 178 -19.36 -5.43 -8.16
CA THR A 178 -18.05 -5.74 -7.58
C THR A 178 -17.05 -6.12 -8.66
N VAL A 179 -15.86 -5.54 -8.61
CA VAL A 179 -14.70 -5.91 -9.44
C VAL A 179 -13.69 -6.63 -8.58
N THR A 180 -13.12 -7.74 -9.06
CA THR A 180 -12.08 -8.52 -8.35
C THR A 180 -10.95 -8.91 -9.29
N GLY A 181 -9.73 -9.00 -8.77
CA GLY A 181 -8.58 -9.55 -9.50
C GLY A 181 -7.55 -10.14 -8.54
N GLN A 182 -6.34 -10.39 -9.03
CA GLN A 182 -5.17 -10.80 -8.24
C GLN A 182 -4.10 -9.69 -8.28
N VAL A 183 -3.23 -9.67 -7.27
CA VAL A 183 -2.06 -8.78 -7.20
C VAL A 183 -0.79 -9.62 -7.26
N PHE A 184 0.15 -9.21 -8.10
CA PHE A 184 1.44 -9.85 -8.30
C PHE A 184 2.56 -8.88 -7.93
N VAL A 185 3.74 -9.39 -7.57
CA VAL A 185 4.97 -8.60 -7.35
C VAL A 185 6.18 -9.35 -7.91
N ASN A 186 7.18 -8.58 -8.35
CA ASN A 186 8.40 -9.05 -9.02
C ASN A 186 9.58 -9.27 -8.04
#